data_AF-A0A963PBM6-F1
#
_entry.id   AF-A0A963PBM6-F1
#
_cell.length_a   1.000
_cell.length_b   1.000
_cell.length_c   1.000
_cell.angle_alpha   90.00
_cell.angle_beta   90.00
_cell.angle_gamma   90.00
#
_symmetry.space_group_name_H-M   'P 1'
#
loop_
_entity.id
_entity.type
_entity.pdbx_description
1 polymer ?
#
loop_
_entity_poly.entity_id
_entity_poly.type
_entity_poly.pdbx_seq_one_letter_code
_entity_poly.pdbx_strand_id
1 'polypeptide(L)'
;MKTQAQGGLARAIDAIEESFIAIILGLMTVITFANVIARYIFNSNILWALETTVFLFAWLVLIGASYCIKAKAHLGVDAVINMVSAPARRALAIISVLCCLVFSVLLLIGAWEYWWPFAT
;
A
#
# COMPACT_ATOMS: atom_id res chain seq x y z
N MET A 1 -17.18 0.72 -12.55
CA MET A 1 -17.75 1.99 -13.04
C MET A 1 -16.77 2.55 -14.06
N LYS A 2 -17.03 2.34 -15.35
CA LYS A 2 -16.16 2.77 -16.45
C LYS A 2 -16.10 4.29 -16.42
N THR A 3 -14.94 4.87 -16.11
CA THR A 3 -14.74 6.32 -16.14
C THR A 3 -14.99 6.80 -17.56
N GLN A 4 -16.12 7.45 -17.74
CA GLN A 4 -16.48 8.19 -18.93
C GLN A 4 -15.44 9.30 -19.15
N ALA A 5 -15.06 9.49 -20.42
CA ALA A 5 -14.21 10.56 -20.95
C ALA A 5 -12.73 10.59 -20.50
N GLN A 6 -11.95 9.56 -20.82
CA GLN A 6 -10.48 9.66 -20.84
C GLN A 6 -9.97 9.74 -22.30
N GLY A 7 -9.25 10.83 -22.61
CA GLY A 7 -8.47 10.96 -23.84
C GLY A 7 -7.53 9.76 -24.01
N GLY A 8 -7.19 9.40 -25.26
CA GLY A 8 -6.40 8.19 -25.55
C GLY A 8 -5.11 8.08 -24.74
N LEU A 9 -4.51 9.23 -24.39
CA LEU A 9 -3.32 9.31 -23.54
C LEU A 9 -3.53 8.76 -22.13
N ALA A 10 -4.66 9.06 -21.47
CA ALA A 10 -4.92 8.62 -20.10
C ALA A 10 -5.11 7.10 -20.01
N ARG A 11 -5.78 6.51 -21.01
CA ARG A 11 -5.93 5.04 -21.12
C ARG A 11 -4.60 4.34 -21.38
N ALA A 12 -3.72 4.93 -22.18
CA ALA A 12 -2.40 4.39 -22.41
C ALA A 12 -1.54 4.43 -21.12
N ILE A 13 -1.61 5.52 -20.36
CA ILE A 13 -0.91 5.65 -19.07
C ILE A 13 -1.41 4.60 -18.07
N ASP A 14 -2.73 4.46 -17.91
CA ASP A 14 -3.30 3.50 -16.95
C ASP A 14 -2.91 2.05 -17.33
N ALA A 15 -2.88 1.69 -18.61
CA ALA A 15 -2.45 0.36 -19.07
C ALA A 15 -0.94 0.10 -18.85
N ILE A 16 -0.10 1.13 -19.00
CA ILE A 16 1.33 1.04 -18.72
C ILE A 16 1.55 0.88 -17.21
N GLU A 17 0.86 1.67 -16.38
CA GLU A 17 0.91 1.56 -14.91
C GLU A 17 0.51 0.16 -14.45
N GLU A 18 -0.61 -0.37 -14.94
CA GLU A 18 -1.10 -1.71 -14.60
C GLU A 18 -0.12 -2.82 -15.01
N SER A 19 0.40 -2.74 -16.24
CA SER A 19 1.40 -3.70 -16.74
C SER A 19 2.69 -3.65 -15.93
N PHE A 20 3.14 -2.45 -15.56
CA PHE A 20 4.35 -2.26 -14.78
C PHE A 20 4.23 -2.83 -13.36
N ILE A 21 3.10 -2.60 -12.69
CA ILE A 21 2.81 -3.18 -11.37
C ILE A 21 2.81 -4.71 -11.45
N ALA A 22 2.14 -5.29 -12.46
CA ALA A 22 2.08 -6.73 -12.66
C ALA A 22 3.47 -7.35 -12.88
N ILE A 23 4.32 -6.68 -13.68
CA ILE A 23 5.70 -7.12 -13.94
C ILE A 23 6.53 -7.08 -12.65
N ILE A 24 6.49 -5.99 -11.88
CA ILE A 24 7.26 -5.89 -10.65
C ILE A 24 6.83 -6.96 -9.64
N LEU A 25 5.52 -7.14 -9.46
CA LEU A 25 4.98 -8.13 -8.53
C LEU A 25 5.39 -9.55 -8.94
N GLY A 26 5.32 -9.86 -10.24
CA GLY A 26 5.79 -11.14 -10.79
C GLY A 26 7.29 -11.35 -10.55
N LEU A 27 8.11 -10.34 -10.82
CA LEU A 27 9.55 -10.40 -10.63
C LEU A 27 9.92 -10.65 -9.15
N MET A 28 9.29 -9.92 -8.23
CA MET A 28 9.46 -10.13 -6.79
C MET A 28 9.09 -11.56 -6.38
N THR A 29 7.98 -12.08 -6.90
CA THR A 29 7.53 -13.45 -6.61
C THR A 29 8.55 -14.48 -7.09
N VAL A 30 9.06 -14.33 -8.31
CA VAL A 30 10.08 -15.25 -8.87
C VAL A 30 11.38 -15.18 -8.07
N ILE A 31 11.86 -13.98 -7.74
CA ILE A 31 13.12 -13.79 -6.99
C ILE A 31 13.01 -14.40 -5.58
N THR A 32 11.92 -14.11 -4.87
CA THR A 32 11.71 -14.65 -3.51
C THR A 32 11.51 -16.16 -3.53
N PHE A 33 10.79 -16.69 -4.52
CA PHE A 33 10.62 -18.12 -4.71
C PHE A 33 11.95 -18.83 -5.01
N ALA A 34 12.77 -18.27 -5.91
CA ALA A 34 14.11 -18.77 -6.20
C ALA A 34 15.00 -18.75 -4.94
N ASN A 35 14.89 -17.70 -4.11
CA ASN A 35 15.64 -17.61 -2.86
C ASN A 35 15.19 -18.66 -1.83
N VAL A 36 13.89 -18.97 -1.75
CA VAL A 36 13.35 -20.06 -0.93
C VAL A 36 13.92 -21.41 -1.41
N ILE A 37 13.89 -21.67 -2.72
CA ILE A 37 14.47 -22.90 -3.29
C ILE A 37 15.96 -23.01 -2.96
N ALA A 38 16.72 -21.92 -3.16
CA ALA A 38 18.15 -21.88 -2.84
C ALA A 38 18.40 -22.26 -1.37
N ARG A 39 17.59 -21.70 -0.46
CA ARG A 39 17.74 -21.90 0.97
C ARG A 39 17.43 -23.33 1.41
N TYR A 40 16.40 -23.95 0.85
CA TYR A 40 15.97 -25.28 1.28
C TYR A 40 16.65 -26.43 0.52
N ILE A 41 17.00 -26.25 -0.76
CA ILE A 41 17.64 -27.30 -1.58
C ILE A 41 19.16 -27.19 -1.52
N PHE A 42 19.71 -25.99 -1.65
CA PHE A 42 21.15 -25.75 -1.77
C PHE A 42 21.78 -25.30 -0.45
N ASN A 43 21.00 -25.18 0.62
CA ASN A 43 21.41 -24.66 1.93
C ASN A 43 22.21 -23.34 1.84
N SER A 44 21.92 -22.54 0.81
CA SER A 44 22.60 -21.28 0.49
C SER A 44 21.55 -20.22 0.16
N ASN A 45 21.87 -18.95 0.41
CA ASN A 45 20.93 -17.86 0.18
C ASN A 45 21.42 -16.98 -0.96
N ILE A 46 20.50 -16.39 -1.72
CA ILE A 46 20.83 -15.42 -2.75
C ILE A 46 21.04 -14.07 -2.07
N LEU A 47 22.30 -13.65 -1.90
CA LEU A 47 22.66 -12.46 -1.11
C LEU A 47 21.99 -11.19 -1.63
N TRP A 48 21.92 -11.03 -2.96
CA TRP A 48 21.32 -9.87 -3.62
C TRP A 48 19.79 -9.94 -3.73
N ALA A 49 19.16 -11.09 -3.46
CA ALA A 49 17.71 -11.25 -3.64
C ALA A 49 16.93 -10.36 -2.67
N LEU A 50 17.41 -10.20 -1.44
CA LEU A 50 16.76 -9.36 -0.44
C LEU A 50 16.80 -7.89 -0.85
N GLU A 51 17.99 -7.38 -1.19
CA GLU A 51 18.18 -5.99 -1.63
C GLU A 51 17.32 -5.69 -2.86
N THR A 52 17.36 -6.59 -3.87
CA THR A 52 16.56 -6.44 -5.09
C THR A 52 15.07 -6.44 -4.81
N THR A 53 14.59 -7.33 -3.93
CA THR A 53 13.17 -7.37 -3.55
C THR A 53 12.74 -6.09 -2.85
N VAL A 54 13.58 -5.51 -1.97
CA VAL A 54 13.29 -4.25 -1.28
C VAL A 54 13.24 -3.07 -2.26
N PHE A 55 14.16 -3.01 -3.22
CA PHE A 55 14.13 -1.97 -4.26
C PHE A 55 12.89 -2.08 -5.15
N LEU A 56 12.53 -3.30 -5.58
CA LEU A 56 11.30 -3.54 -6.35
C LEU A 56 10.05 -3.18 -5.56
N PHE A 57 10.02 -3.49 -4.26
CA PHE A 57 8.91 -3.14 -3.39
C PHE A 57 8.73 -1.63 -3.26
N ALA A 58 9.82 -0.86 -3.13
CA ALA A 58 9.76 0.60 -3.09
C ALA A 58 9.12 1.18 -4.35
N TRP A 59 9.51 0.69 -5.53
CA TRP A 59 8.90 1.08 -6.81
C TRP A 59 7.44 0.66 -6.92
N LEU A 60 7.11 -0.56 -6.48
CA LEU A 60 5.74 -1.08 -6.47
C LEU A 60 4.83 -0.23 -5.59
N VAL A 61 5.28 0.17 -4.40
CA VAL A 61 4.50 1.00 -3.48
C VAL A 61 4.26 2.39 -4.07
N LEU A 62 5.29 3.00 -4.66
CA LEU A 62 5.18 4.33 -5.26
C LEU A 62 4.14 4.37 -6.39
N ILE A 63 4.23 3.43 -7.34
CA ILE A 63 3.31 3.37 -8.49
C ILE A 63 1.95 2.80 -8.06
N GLY A 64 1.94 1.77 -7.22
CA GLY A 64 0.74 1.14 -6.70
C GLY A 64 -0.13 2.10 -5.89
N ALA A 65 0.47 3.00 -5.09
CA ALA A 65 -0.28 4.02 -4.36
C ALA A 65 -0.96 5.02 -5.30
N SER A 66 -0.27 5.49 -6.35
CA SER A 66 -0.84 6.37 -7.37
C SER A 66 -2.05 5.71 -8.08
N TYR A 67 -1.89 4.46 -8.52
CA TYR A 67 -2.96 3.70 -9.15
C TYR A 67 -4.13 3.44 -8.19
N CYS A 68 -3.86 3.11 -6.93
CA CYS A 68 -4.88 2.93 -5.89
C CYS A 68 -5.72 4.19 -5.67
N ILE A 69 -5.12 5.38 -5.66
CA ILE A 69 -5.87 6.64 -5.51
C ILE A 69 -6.79 6.87 -6.71
N LYS A 70 -6.31 6.63 -7.94
CA LYS A 70 -7.13 6.71 -9.18
C LYS A 70 -8.28 5.71 -9.18
N ALA A 71 -8.01 4.47 -8.75
CA ALA A 71 -9.00 3.41 -8.62
C ALA A 71 -9.99 3.63 -7.45
N LYS A 72 -9.84 4.72 -6.68
CA LYS A 72 -10.57 4.99 -5.43
C LYS A 72 -10.45 3.82 -4.44
N ALA A 73 -9.26 3.25 -4.32
CA ALA A 73 -8.92 2.12 -3.46
C ALA A 73 -8.80 2.44 -1.96
N HIS A 74 -9.55 3.44 -1.46
CA HIS A 74 -10.18 3.27 -0.16
C HIS A 74 -11.27 2.18 -0.18
N LEU A 75 -11.42 1.46 -1.31
CA LEU A 75 -12.18 0.22 -1.54
C LEU A 75 -12.27 -0.71 -0.32
N GLY A 76 -11.21 -0.89 0.46
CA GLY A 76 -11.29 -1.75 1.66
C GLY A 76 -12.30 -1.23 2.70
N VAL A 77 -12.32 0.07 2.95
CA VAL A 77 -13.28 0.69 3.86
C VAL A 77 -14.59 1.02 3.13
N ASP A 78 -14.52 1.48 1.88
CA ASP A 78 -15.69 1.85 1.08
C ASP A 78 -16.55 0.64 0.69
N ALA A 79 -15.98 -0.53 0.43
CA ALA A 79 -16.76 -1.75 0.12
C ALA A 79 -17.51 -2.27 1.35
N VAL A 80 -16.85 -2.30 2.51
CA VAL A 80 -17.47 -2.68 3.79
C VAL A 80 -18.59 -1.70 4.15
N ILE A 81 -18.35 -0.39 3.96
CA ILE A 81 -19.33 0.66 4.24
C ILE A 81 -20.51 0.65 3.25
N ASN A 82 -20.29 0.28 1.98
CA ASN A 82 -21.36 0.18 0.98
C ASN A 82 -22.19 -1.11 1.10
N MET A 83 -21.68 -2.16 1.73
CA MET A 83 -22.41 -3.40 1.98
C MET A 83 -23.28 -3.34 3.25
N VAL A 84 -23.14 -2.28 4.04
CA VAL A 84 -23.78 -2.08 5.35
C VAL A 84 -24.88 -1.02 5.27
N SER A 85 -25.96 -1.21 6.05
CA SER A 85 -27.10 -0.31 6.11
C SER A 85 -26.73 1.13 6.54
N ALA A 86 -27.50 2.12 6.09
CA ALA A 86 -27.28 3.55 6.35
C ALA A 86 -26.93 3.94 7.81
N PRO A 87 -27.55 3.36 8.87
CA PRO A 87 -27.18 3.69 10.25
C PRO A 87 -25.81 3.12 10.68
N ALA A 88 -25.49 1.90 10.26
CA ALA A 88 -24.23 1.25 10.63
C ALA A 88 -23.02 1.85 9.88
N ARG A 89 -23.24 2.38 8.66
CA ARG A 89 -22.25 3.22 7.97
C ARG A 89 -21.86 4.48 8.75
N ARG A 90 -22.83 5.16 9.38
CA ARG A 90 -22.54 6.35 10.23
C ARG A 90 -21.75 5.97 11.47
N ALA A 91 -22.09 4.86 12.12
CA ALA A 91 -21.34 4.37 13.27
C ALA A 91 -19.88 4.04 12.92
N LEU A 92 -19.65 3.34 11.81
CA LEU A 92 -18.30 3.02 11.33
C LEU A 92 -17.49 4.28 10.98
N ALA A 93 -18.11 5.29 10.37
CA ALA A 93 -17.46 6.57 10.09
C ALA A 93 -17.05 7.29 11.38
N ILE A 94 -17.92 7.31 12.40
CA ILE A 94 -17.60 7.89 13.71
C ILE A 94 -16.45 7.13 14.38
N ILE A 95 -16.46 5.80 14.34
CA ILE A 95 -15.38 4.97 14.90
C ILE A 95 -14.05 5.25 14.19
N SER A 96 -14.07 5.37 12.85
CA SER A 96 -12.86 5.71 12.08
C SER A 96 -12.29 7.06 12.48
N VAL A 97 -13.15 8.08 12.64
CA VAL A 97 -12.72 9.42 13.08
C VAL A 97 -12.15 9.36 14.50
N LEU A 98 -12.78 8.60 15.39
CA LEU A 98 -12.31 8.38 16.76
C LEU A 98 -10.93 7.72 16.77
N CYS A 99 -10.72 6.69 15.94
CA CYS A 99 -9.44 6.01 15.81
C CYS A 99 -8.34 6.94 15.27
N CYS A 100 -8.66 7.78 14.28
CA CYS A 100 -7.75 8.82 13.79
C CYS A 100 -7.41 9.86 14.87
N LEU A 101 -8.39 10.26 15.70
CA LEU A 101 -8.17 11.19 16.81
C LEU A 101 -7.23 10.58 17.86
N VAL A 102 -7.49 9.33 18.27
CA VAL A 102 -6.63 8.60 19.21
C VAL A 102 -5.21 8.47 18.67
N PHE A 103 -5.06 8.08 17.40
CA PHE A 103 -3.75 8.00 16.75
C PHE A 103 -3.03 9.35 16.73
N SER A 104 -3.74 10.44 16.43
CA SER A 104 -3.18 11.80 16.44
C SER A 104 -2.71 12.22 17.83
N VAL A 105 -3.46 11.89 18.89
CA VAL A 105 -3.07 12.15 20.28
C VAL A 105 -1.83 11.33 20.67
N LEU A 106 -1.77 10.05 20.29
CA LEU A 106 -0.59 9.21 20.54
C LEU A 106 0.67 9.78 19.87
N LEU A 107 0.55 10.27 18.63
CA LEU A 107 1.66 10.94 17.96
C LEU A 107 2.08 12.24 18.67
N LEU A 108 1.15 13.02 19.19
CA LEU A 108 1.47 14.22 19.96
C LEU A 108 2.21 13.90 21.27
N ILE A 109 1.80 12.85 21.97
CA ILE A 109 2.49 12.38 23.18
C ILE A 109 3.91 11.94 22.84
N GLY A 110 4.06 11.09 21.82
CA GLY A 110 5.38 10.62 21.38
C GLY A 110 6.29 11.76 20.90
N ALA A 111 5.73 12.75 20.20
CA ALA A 111 6.47 13.94 19.77
C ALA A 111 6.93 14.80 20.95
N TRP A 112 6.08 14.97 21.97
CA TRP A 112 6.42 15.72 23.18
C TRP A 112 7.50 15.01 24.00
N GLU A 113 7.38 13.70 24.22
CA GLU A 113 8.39 12.89 24.91
C GLU A 113 9.73 12.86 24.17
N TYR A 114 9.71 12.87 22.83
CA TYR A 114 10.93 12.94 22.03
C TYR A 114 11.63 14.30 22.14
N TRP A 115 10.87 15.40 22.21
CA TRP A 115 11.44 16.76 22.25
C TRP A 115 11.90 17.17 23.65
N TRP A 116 11.22 16.69 24.70
CA TRP A 116 11.48 17.04 26.10
C TRP A 116 12.96 16.91 26.55
N PRO A 117 13.73 15.88 26.17
CA PRO A 117 15.14 15.73 26.56
C PRO A 117 16.10 16.72 25.90
N PHE A 118 15.68 17.44 24.85
CA PHE A 118 16.49 18.45 24.17
C PHE A 118 16.26 19.86 24.72
N ALA A 119 15.24 20.04 25.58
CA ALA A 119 14.89 21.32 26.18
C ALA A 119 15.50 21.55 27.58
N THR A 120 16.14 20.52 28.17
CA THR A 120 16.89 20.56 29.44
C THR A 120 18.35 20.21 29.21
#